data_AF-A0A914CHH0-F1
#
_entry.id   AF-A0A914CHH0-F1
#
_cell.length_a   1.000
_cell.length_b   1.000
_cell.length_c   1.000
_cell.angle_alpha   90.00
_cell.angle_beta   90.00
_cell.angle_gamma   90.00
#
_symmetry.space_group_name_H-M   'P 1'
#
loop_
_entity.id
_entity.type
_entity.pdbx_description
1 polymer ?
#
loop_
_entity_poly.entity_id
_entity_poly.type
_entity_poly.pdbx_seq_one_letter_code
_entity_poly.pdbx_strand_id
1 'polypeptide(L)'
;MNSCKLTTGKLEDCTRYKKGAVLLAICITDFGNTMFHVDCDSVFIGMVCDSTPIEKDIPLHFDESYVNENSIARCLAYSQEFSLKAYLHIVPKTILHRTTHKCNGAKRRD
;
A
#
# COMPACT_ATOMS: atom_id res chain seq x y z
N MET A 1 10.89 26.47 -14.02
CA MET A 1 10.89 25.01 -14.21
C MET A 1 9.88 24.47 -13.22
N ASN A 2 8.89 23.75 -13.71
CA ASN A 2 7.71 23.38 -12.96
C ASN A 2 7.80 21.88 -12.68
N SER A 3 8.42 21.45 -11.58
CA SER A 3 8.75 20.02 -11.45
C SER A 3 7.83 19.31 -10.46
N CYS A 4 7.37 18.12 -10.86
CA CYS A 4 6.77 17.16 -9.94
C CYS A 4 7.66 15.93 -9.94
N LYS A 5 8.24 15.59 -8.78
CA LYS A 5 9.21 14.50 -8.68
C LYS A 5 8.70 13.47 -7.69
N LEU A 6 8.63 12.22 -8.15
CA LEU A 6 8.47 11.07 -7.28
C LEU A 6 9.84 10.41 -7.11
N THR A 7 10.21 10.14 -5.87
CA THR A 7 11.27 9.18 -5.56
C THR A 7 10.62 8.02 -4.86
N THR A 8 10.50 6.90 -5.56
CA THR A 8 10.00 5.64 -5.00
C THR A 8 11.10 5.02 -4.15
N GLY A 9 10.82 4.82 -2.88
CA GLY A 9 11.63 4.07 -1.93
C GLY A 9 11.35 2.58 -1.99
N LYS A 10 11.95 1.85 -1.05
CA LYS A 10 11.89 0.39 -0.96
C LYS A 10 10.48 -0.09 -0.62
N LEU A 11 10.11 -1.24 -1.18
CA LEU A 11 9.00 -2.04 -0.68
C LEU A 11 9.49 -2.85 0.51
N GLU A 12 8.87 -2.65 1.67
CA GLU A 12 9.20 -3.39 2.88
C GLU A 12 8.08 -4.35 3.27
N ASP A 13 8.49 -5.52 3.76
CA ASP A 13 7.59 -6.55 4.27
C ASP A 13 7.16 -6.23 5.70
N CYS A 14 5.86 -6.12 5.92
CA CYS A 14 5.31 -5.72 7.20
C CYS A 14 5.17 -6.91 8.16
N THR A 15 6.26 -7.26 8.84
CA THR A 15 6.16 -8.05 10.08
C THR A 15 5.51 -7.26 11.23
N ARG A 16 5.45 -5.92 11.16
CA ARG A 16 4.88 -5.04 12.21
C ARG A 16 3.45 -4.54 11.96
N TYR A 17 3.02 -4.42 10.72
CA TYR A 17 1.67 -3.95 10.39
C TYR A 17 0.89 -5.11 9.80
N LYS A 18 -0.32 -5.38 10.29
CA LYS A 18 -1.27 -6.34 9.68
C LYS A 18 -1.77 -5.89 8.29
N LYS A 19 -0.94 -5.19 7.52
CA LYS A 19 -1.27 -4.42 6.31
C LYS A 19 -0.14 -4.55 5.28
N GLY A 20 -0.13 -5.66 4.55
CA GLY A 20 0.50 -5.80 3.23
C GLY A 20 1.93 -5.27 3.07
N ALA A 21 2.24 -4.78 1.88
CA ALA A 21 3.52 -4.17 1.55
C ALA A 21 3.42 -2.64 1.65
N VAL A 22 4.50 -1.93 1.95
CA VAL A 22 4.47 -0.46 2.02
C VAL A 22 5.39 0.12 0.95
N LEU A 23 4.86 1.05 0.16
CA LEU A 23 5.65 1.90 -0.72
C LEU A 23 6.01 3.17 0.02
N LEU A 24 7.32 3.37 0.22
CA LEU A 24 7.86 4.65 0.66
C LEU A 24 7.91 5.58 -0.55
N ALA A 25 7.29 6.75 -0.47
CA ALA A 25 7.29 7.70 -1.57
C ALA A 25 7.59 9.11 -1.07
N ILE A 26 8.54 9.78 -1.70
CA ILE A 26 8.75 11.23 -1.53
C ILE A 26 8.21 11.91 -2.77
N CYS A 27 7.22 12.78 -2.58
CA CYS A 27 6.62 13.55 -3.66
C CYS A 27 6.68 15.05 -3.33
N ILE A 28 7.16 15.84 -4.29
CA ILE A 28 7.34 17.30 -4.16
C ILE A 28 6.74 17.97 -5.39
N THR A 29 6.05 19.11 -5.19
CA THR A 29 5.48 19.94 -6.25
C THR A 29 5.65 21.43 -5.94
N ASP A 30 5.98 22.22 -6.96
CA ASP A 30 6.12 23.67 -6.86
C ASP A 30 4.78 24.42 -7.04
N PHE A 31 3.68 23.70 -7.30
CA PHE A 31 2.36 24.25 -7.64
C PHE A 31 1.37 24.30 -6.47
N GLY A 32 1.82 24.02 -5.25
CA GLY A 32 0.94 23.76 -4.11
C GLY A 32 0.32 22.35 -4.16
N ASN A 33 -0.74 22.12 -3.40
CA ASN A 33 -1.29 20.78 -3.21
C ASN A 33 -1.78 20.17 -4.54
N THR A 34 -1.08 19.14 -5.01
CA THR A 34 -1.33 18.49 -6.30
C THR A 34 -1.56 17.00 -6.12
N MET A 35 -2.47 16.40 -6.88
CA MET A 35 -2.68 14.94 -6.85
C MET A 35 -1.66 14.22 -7.73
N PHE A 36 -1.05 13.18 -7.17
CA PHE A 36 -0.12 12.30 -7.82
C PHE A 36 -0.73 10.90 -7.88
N HIS A 37 -0.74 10.32 -9.07
CA HIS A 37 -1.26 8.99 -9.30
C HIS A 37 -0.12 8.03 -9.61
N VAL A 38 -0.12 6.86 -9.00
CA VAL A 38 0.75 5.75 -9.37
C VAL A 38 -0.13 4.63 -9.87
N ASP A 39 0.12 4.25 -11.11
CA ASP A 39 -0.62 3.22 -11.83
C ASP A 39 0.30 2.03 -12.06
N CYS A 40 0.02 0.92 -11.39
CA CYS A 40 0.69 -0.37 -11.55
C CYS A 40 -0.31 -1.38 -12.10
N ASP A 41 0.16 -2.51 -12.63
CA ASP A 41 -0.72 -3.55 -13.18
C ASP A 41 -1.72 -4.09 -12.15
N SER A 42 -1.31 -4.23 -10.88
CA SER A 42 -2.17 -4.74 -9.80
C SER A 42 -2.74 -3.69 -8.86
N VAL A 43 -2.14 -2.49 -8.81
CA VAL A 43 -2.50 -1.47 -7.81
C VAL A 43 -2.57 -0.07 -8.40
N PHE A 44 -3.58 0.69 -7.97
CA PHE A 44 -3.70 2.12 -8.26
C PHE A 44 -3.64 2.93 -6.96
N ILE A 45 -2.82 3.97 -6.95
CA ILE A 45 -2.56 4.79 -5.77
C ILE A 45 -2.76 6.26 -6.11
N GLY A 46 -3.46 7.00 -5.25
CA GLY A 46 -3.49 8.46 -5.26
C GLY A 46 -2.86 9.04 -4.00
N MET A 47 -1.98 10.03 -4.14
CA MET A 47 -1.41 10.78 -3.02
C MET A 47 -1.40 12.29 -3.31
N VAL A 48 -1.72 13.11 -2.30
CA VAL A 48 -1.51 14.56 -2.39
C VAL A 48 -0.02 14.85 -2.22
N CYS A 49 0.57 15.63 -3.09
CA CYS A 49 1.91 16.19 -2.94
C CYS A 49 1.81 17.67 -2.62
N ASP A 50 2.77 18.16 -1.85
CA ASP A 50 2.88 19.56 -1.48
C ASP A 50 4.31 20.06 -1.76
N SER A 51 4.61 21.30 -1.37
CA SER A 51 5.92 21.91 -1.56
C SER A 51 6.98 21.39 -0.58
N THR A 52 6.62 20.53 0.37
CA THR A 52 7.52 19.99 1.39
C THR A 52 7.85 18.53 1.06
N PRO A 53 9.14 18.16 0.96
CA PRO A 53 9.54 16.76 0.79
C PRO A 53 9.21 15.97 2.06
N ILE A 54 8.05 15.32 2.07
CA ILE A 54 7.64 14.42 3.14
C ILE A 54 7.59 13.00 2.58
N GLU A 55 8.26 12.08 3.26
CA GLU A 55 8.15 10.65 2.99
C GLU A 55 6.78 10.15 3.44
N LYS A 56 6.10 9.41 2.56
CA LYS A 56 4.78 8.86 2.79
C LYS A 56 4.82 7.35 2.72
N ASP A 57 4.26 6.73 3.74
CA ASP A 57 4.05 5.28 3.81
C ASP A 57 2.71 4.95 3.16
N ILE A 58 2.75 4.33 1.99
CA ILE A 58 1.54 3.98 1.25
C ILE A 58 1.32 2.47 1.32
N PRO A 59 0.28 2.00 2.03
CA PRO A 59 0.00 0.58 2.12
C PRO A 59 -0.53 0.06 0.78
N LEU A 60 0.08 -1.02 0.30
CA LEU A 60 -0.27 -1.74 -0.92
C LEU A 60 -0.71 -3.15 -0.59
N HIS A 61 -1.66 -3.63 -1.37
CA HIS A 61 -2.16 -4.99 -1.28
C HIS A 61 -1.81 -5.74 -2.55
N PHE A 62 -1.15 -6.88 -2.38
CA PHE A 62 -0.80 -7.79 -3.45
C PHE A 62 -1.32 -9.18 -3.08
N ASP A 63 -1.87 -9.89 -4.06
CA ASP A 63 -2.30 -11.29 -3.91
C ASP A 63 -1.13 -12.27 -4.11
N GLU A 64 -0.03 -11.81 -4.70
CA GLU A 64 1.14 -12.60 -5.03
C GLU A 64 2.31 -12.33 -4.07
N SER A 65 3.12 -13.36 -3.82
CA SER A 65 4.29 -13.27 -2.95
C SER A 65 5.49 -12.63 -3.65
N TYR A 66 5.44 -12.46 -4.97
CA TYR A 66 6.47 -11.81 -5.74
C TYR A 66 5.83 -10.74 -6.62
N VAL A 67 6.29 -9.50 -6.45
CA VAL A 67 5.83 -8.34 -7.21
C VAL A 67 6.95 -7.96 -8.18
N ASN A 68 6.63 -7.89 -9.46
CA ASN A 68 7.53 -7.40 -10.51
C ASN A 68 6.69 -6.75 -11.61
N GLU A 69 6.35 -5.50 -11.41
CA GLU A 69 5.44 -4.75 -12.27
C GLU A 69 6.10 -3.49 -12.81
N ASN A 70 5.70 -3.09 -14.02
CA ASN A 70 6.04 -1.77 -14.53
C ASN A 70 4.94 -0.80 -14.13
N SER A 71 5.35 0.36 -13.64
CA SER A 71 4.47 1.32 -13.02
C SER A 71 4.69 2.70 -13.62
N ILE A 72 3.62 3.46 -13.74
CA ILE A 72 3.65 4.83 -14.25
C ILE A 72 3.16 5.77 -13.16
N ALA A 73 4.06 6.66 -12.78
CA ALA A 73 3.85 7.74 -11.85
C ALA A 73 3.43 9.00 -12.63
N ARG A 74 2.26 9.59 -12.34
CA ARG A 74 1.71 10.73 -13.08
C ARG A 74 1.35 11.89 -12.15
N CYS A 75 1.72 13.10 -12.57
CA CYS A 75 1.44 14.35 -11.89
C CYS A 75 1.34 15.49 -12.90
N LEU A 76 0.15 16.05 -13.09
CA LEU A 76 -0.12 17.06 -14.12
C LEU A 76 0.37 16.58 -15.51
N ALA A 77 1.30 17.29 -16.14
CA ALA A 77 1.91 16.94 -17.41
C ALA A 77 3.16 16.04 -17.29
N TYR A 78 3.57 15.70 -16.06
CA TYR A 78 4.72 14.84 -15.81
C TYR A 78 4.30 13.39 -15.67
N SER A 79 5.02 12.51 -16.37
CA SER A 79 4.94 11.07 -16.23
C SER A 79 6.33 10.49 -16.04
N GLN A 80 6.46 9.53 -15.13
CA GLN A 80 7.69 8.81 -14.86
C GLN A 80 7.40 7.31 -14.80
N GLU A 81 8.13 6.53 -15.59
CA GLU A 81 8.07 5.07 -15.52
C GLU A 81 9.08 4.56 -14.48
N PHE A 82 8.71 3.51 -13.76
CA PHE A 82 9.59 2.80 -12.84
C PHE A 82 9.13 1.34 -12.72
N SER A 83 10.00 0.46 -12.21
CA SER A 83 9.63 -0.93 -11.93
C SER A 83 9.49 -1.15 -10.44
N LEU A 84 8.36 -1.71 -10.03
CA LEU A 84 8.07 -2.09 -8.66
C LEU A 84 8.48 -3.56 -8.46
N LYS A 85 9.48 -3.80 -7.60
CA LYS A 85 10.02 -5.15 -7.37
C LYS A 85 10.11 -5.46 -5.89
N ALA A 86 9.48 -6.56 -5.45
CA ALA A 86 9.57 -7.03 -4.07
C ALA A 86 9.25 -8.52 -3.93
N TYR A 87 9.74 -9.11 -2.85
CA TYR A 87 9.29 -10.40 -2.34
C TYR A 87 8.53 -10.16 -1.04
N LEU A 88 7.32 -10.71 -0.94
CA LEU A 88 6.38 -10.51 0.16
C LEU A 88 6.09 -11.84 0.86
N HIS A 89 6.16 -11.85 2.18
CA HIS A 89 5.73 -12.97 3.00
C HIS A 89 4.20 -12.94 3.16
N ILE A 90 3.51 -13.77 2.38
CA ILE A 90 2.08 -13.99 2.56
C ILE A 90 1.86 -14.87 3.79
N VAL A 91 1.23 -14.31 4.82
CA VAL A 91 0.73 -15.09 5.94
C VAL A 91 -0.60 -15.72 5.50
N PRO A 92 -0.69 -17.06 5.37
CA PRO A 92 -1.94 -17.70 5.00
C PRO A 92 -3.01 -17.34 6.03
N LYS A 93 -4.20 -16.93 5.56
CA LYS A 93 -5.36 -16.71 6.43
C LYS A 93 -5.61 -18.02 7.18
N THR A 94 -5.23 -18.07 8.45
CA THR A 94 -5.64 -19.17 9.30
C THR A 94 -7.15 -19.15 9.33
N ILE A 95 -7.76 -20.21 8.80
CA ILE A 95 -9.19 -20.44 8.94
C ILE A 95 -9.43 -20.55 10.44
N LEU A 96 -9.90 -19.46 11.04
CA LEU A 96 -10.41 -19.46 12.40
C LEU A 96 -11.64 -20.37 12.38
N HIS A 97 -11.43 -21.67 12.63
CA HIS A 97 -12.52 -22.56 12.95
C HIS A 97 -13.17 -22.00 14.22
N ARG A 98 -14.27 -21.28 14.02
CA ARG A 98 -15.15 -20.81 15.06
C ARG A 98 -15.75 -22.06 15.70
N THR A 99 -15.07 -22.63 16.68
CA THR A 99 -15.65 -23.61 17.59
C THR A 99 -16.73 -22.86 18.36
N THR A 100 -17.96 -22.93 17.86
CA THR A 100 -19.14 -22.59 18.64
C THR A 100 -19.21 -23.58 19.80
N HIS A 101 -18.56 -23.26 20.92
CA HIS A 101 -18.91 -23.85 22.19
C HIS A 101 -20.36 -23.44 22.47
N LYS A 102 -21.30 -24.36 22.19
CA LYS A 102 -22.63 -24.31 22.78
C LYS A 102 -22.40 -24.34 24.30
N CYS A 103 -22.70 -23.26 24.99
CA CYS A 103 -22.87 -23.28 26.44
C CYS A 103 -24.07 -24.19 26.76
N ASN A 104 -23.79 -25.47 26.99
CA ASN A 104 -24.73 -26.35 27.69
C ASN A 104 -24.72 -25.93 29.15
N GLY A 105 -25.79 -25.30 29.62
CA GLY A 105 -26.03 -25.18 31.05
C GLY A 105 -26.76 -23.92 31.49
N ALA A 106 -28.08 -23.96 31.44
CA ALA A 106 -28.89 -23.41 32.52
C ALA A 106 -30.20 -24.21 32.58
N LYS A 107 -30.22 -25.24 33.43
CA LYS A 107 -31.46 -25.84 33.92
C LYS A 107 -32.30 -24.72 34.55
N ARG A 108 -33.48 -24.44 34.02
CA ARG A 108 -34.53 -23.76 34.80
C ARG A 108 -34.95 -24.73 35.91
N ARG A 109 -34.71 -24.34 37.16
CA ARG A 109 -35.50 -24.80 38.30
C ARG A 109 -36.51 -23.69 38.59
N ASP A 110 -37.68 -24.17 38.99
CA ASP A 110 -38.87 -23.47 39.49
C ASP A 110 -39.81 -22.90 38.41
#